data_AF-A0A914RXJ9-F1
#
_entry.id   AF-A0A914RXJ9-F1
#
_cell.length_a   1.000
_cell.length_b   1.000
_cell.length_c   1.000
_cell.angle_alpha   90.00
_cell.angle_beta   90.00
_cell.angle_gamma   90.00
#
_symmetry.space_group_name_H-M   'P 1'
#
loop_
_entity.id
_entity.type
_entity.pdbx_description
1 polymer ?
#
loop_
_entity_poly.entity_id
_entity_poly.type
_entity_poly.pdbx_seq_one_letter_code
_entity_poly.pdbx_strand_id
1 'polypeptide(L)'
;LQRTLFLSKHIIVLSKTTRFDYERQKHAELSLQQFRTILKRRGSNYAIMKKKHIQQQVYVNAICKALTENGIEVKVVSREEYTAEALQWADAVFSAGGDGTFLIAAAKISDQRPVIGFNTDPLGSEGHLCITRKSDQPVRGVIEKLLKGDFRYAFERDKCKDVSEAEDEMCEKSDGLRKAMLFRTDSFDPEMPVLALNDVFIGESHAARC
;
A
#
# COMPACT_ATOMS: atom_id res chain seq x y z
N LEU A 1 7.74 15.77 -23.56
CA LEU A 1 7.63 14.76 -22.48
C LEU A 1 6.51 13.80 -22.87
N GLN A 2 6.85 12.56 -23.21
CA GLN A 2 5.86 11.52 -23.53
C GLN A 2 5.19 11.11 -22.22
N ARG A 3 3.87 11.29 -22.09
CA ARG A 3 3.12 10.89 -20.90
C ARG A 3 3.00 9.37 -20.87
N THR A 4 3.45 8.75 -19.79
CA THR A 4 3.21 7.32 -19.57
C THR A 4 1.75 7.12 -19.15
N LEU A 5 0.99 6.39 -19.95
CA LEU A 5 -0.41 6.08 -19.65
C LEU A 5 -0.50 4.87 -18.71
N PHE A 6 -1.39 4.93 -17.73
CA PHE A 6 -1.72 3.80 -16.89
C PHE A 6 -2.85 2.99 -17.54
N LEU A 7 -2.50 1.89 -18.21
CA LEU A 7 -3.42 1.13 -19.09
C LEU A 7 -3.94 -0.18 -18.47
N SER A 8 -4.02 -0.27 -17.15
CA SER A 8 -4.47 -1.48 -16.45
C SER A 8 -5.98 -1.71 -16.61
N LYS A 9 -6.38 -2.94 -16.92
CA LYS A 9 -7.78 -3.38 -16.99
C LYS A 9 -8.20 -4.20 -15.78
N HIS A 10 -7.26 -4.91 -15.17
CA HIS A 10 -7.47 -5.76 -14.00
C HIS A 10 -6.56 -5.30 -12.87
N ILE A 11 -7.14 -4.93 -11.73
CA ILE A 11 -6.39 -4.46 -10.56
C ILE A 11 -6.74 -5.31 -9.35
N ILE A 12 -5.70 -5.80 -8.67
CA ILE A 12 -5.86 -6.36 -7.33
C ILE A 12 -5.69 -5.26 -6.30
N VAL A 13 -6.64 -5.18 -5.36
CA VAL A 13 -6.53 -4.36 -4.16
C VAL A 13 -6.20 -5.26 -2.98
N LEU A 14 -4.93 -5.28 -2.55
CA LEU A 14 -4.49 -5.95 -1.33
C LEU A 14 -4.95 -5.13 -0.12
N SER A 15 -5.99 -5.59 0.58
CA SER A 15 -6.53 -4.92 1.75
C SER A 15 -5.88 -5.45 3.03
N LYS A 16 -5.47 -4.54 3.93
CA LYS A 16 -4.95 -4.90 5.25
C LYS A 16 -6.03 -5.63 6.07
N THR A 17 -5.73 -6.82 6.57
CA THR A 17 -6.58 -7.45 7.60
C THR A 17 -6.60 -6.58 8.85
N THR A 18 -7.78 -6.06 9.21
CA THR A 18 -7.90 -5.18 10.38
C THR A 18 -7.81 -5.97 11.66
N ARG A 19 -7.43 -5.31 12.77
CA ARG A 19 -7.50 -5.96 14.09
C ARG A 19 -8.91 -6.43 14.42
N PHE A 20 -9.93 -5.71 13.95
CA PHE A 20 -11.32 -6.12 14.12
C PHE A 20 -11.59 -7.45 13.43
N ASP A 21 -11.20 -7.59 12.16
CA ASP A 21 -11.38 -8.82 11.38
C ASP A 21 -10.64 -9.98 12.01
N TYR A 22 -9.37 -9.77 12.36
CA TYR A 22 -8.54 -10.79 13.01
C TYR A 22 -9.18 -11.29 14.32
N GLU A 23 -9.64 -10.39 15.19
CA GLU A 23 -10.31 -10.79 16.44
C GLU A 23 -11.66 -11.45 16.14
N ARG A 24 -12.45 -10.98 15.17
CA ARG A 24 -13.72 -11.64 14.82
C ARG A 24 -13.52 -13.03 14.26
N GLN A 25 -12.50 -13.26 13.44
CA GLN A 25 -12.16 -14.56 12.90
C GLN A 25 -11.68 -15.53 13.99
N LYS A 26 -10.87 -15.04 14.94
CA LYS A 26 -10.38 -15.83 16.07
C LYS A 26 -11.47 -16.27 17.04
N HIS A 27 -12.59 -15.55 17.10
CA HIS A 27 -13.71 -15.79 18.00
C HIS A 27 -15.04 -15.87 17.22
N ALA A 28 -15.02 -16.60 16.09
CA ALA A 28 -16.14 -16.69 15.16
C ALA A 28 -17.39 -17.33 15.78
N GLU A 29 -17.19 -18.20 16.77
CA GLU A 29 -18.22 -18.91 17.53
C GLU A 29 -18.94 -18.04 18.57
N LEU A 30 -18.39 -16.85 18.89
CA LEU A 30 -18.95 -16.00 19.93
C LEU A 30 -20.05 -15.07 19.40
N SER A 31 -21.11 -14.93 20.20
CA SER A 31 -22.08 -13.87 19.99
C SER A 31 -21.42 -12.49 20.08
N LEU A 32 -22.05 -11.48 19.46
CA LEU A 32 -21.51 -10.12 19.49
C LEU A 32 -21.34 -9.58 20.93
N GLN A 33 -22.24 -9.95 21.85
CA GLN A 33 -22.15 -9.53 23.26
C GLN A 33 -20.98 -10.21 23.99
N GLN A 34 -20.78 -11.52 23.77
CA GLN A 34 -19.65 -12.27 24.32
C GLN A 34 -18.32 -11.72 23.79
N PHE A 35 -18.24 -11.48 22.48
CA PHE A 35 -17.08 -10.90 21.83
C PHE A 35 -16.69 -9.54 22.43
N ARG A 36 -17.68 -8.64 22.60
CA ARG A 36 -17.45 -7.32 23.23
C ARG A 36 -16.95 -7.45 24.67
N THR A 37 -17.46 -8.43 25.42
CA THR A 37 -17.06 -8.69 26.81
C THR A 37 -15.61 -9.14 26.88
N ILE A 38 -15.18 -10.07 26.03
CA ILE A 38 -13.80 -10.55 26.00
C ILE A 38 -12.83 -9.44 25.58
N LEU A 39 -13.17 -8.67 24.55
CA LEU A 39 -12.33 -7.53 24.13
C LEU A 39 -12.16 -6.52 25.28
N LYS A 40 -13.26 -6.18 25.98
CA LYS A 40 -13.20 -5.27 27.14
C LYS A 40 -12.32 -5.83 28.26
N ARG A 41 -12.45 -7.12 28.59
CA ARG A 41 -11.62 -7.79 29.61
C ARG A 41 -10.12 -7.78 29.25
N ARG A 42 -9.79 -7.83 27.96
CA ARG A 42 -8.41 -7.75 27.44
C ARG A 42 -7.93 -6.30 27.23
N GLY A 43 -8.62 -5.31 27.78
CA GLY A 43 -8.26 -3.89 27.65
C GLY A 43 -8.43 -3.31 26.24
N SER A 44 -9.17 -3.99 25.35
CA SER A 44 -9.39 -3.53 23.98
C SER A 44 -10.68 -2.72 23.86
N ASN A 45 -10.59 -1.54 23.23
CA ASN A 45 -11.76 -0.71 22.96
C ASN A 45 -12.44 -1.13 21.66
N TYR A 46 -13.53 -1.90 21.79
CA TYR A 46 -14.34 -2.37 20.66
C TYR A 46 -14.84 -1.23 19.76
N ALA A 47 -15.29 -0.11 20.34
CA ALA A 47 -15.87 0.99 19.58
C ALA A 47 -14.83 1.65 18.66
N ILE A 48 -13.63 1.93 19.20
CA ILE A 48 -12.52 2.49 18.43
C ILE A 48 -12.07 1.49 17.36
N MET A 49 -11.91 0.22 17.72
CA MET A 49 -11.47 -0.83 16.79
C MET A 49 -12.46 -0.98 15.62
N LYS A 50 -13.76 -1.03 15.92
CA LYS A 50 -14.82 -1.09 14.90
C LYS A 50 -14.84 0.17 14.03
N LYS A 51 -14.67 1.36 14.62
CA LYS A 51 -14.62 2.62 13.88
C LYS A 51 -13.49 2.60 12.84
N LYS A 52 -12.28 2.20 13.24
CA LYS A 52 -11.13 2.08 12.31
C LYS A 52 -11.39 1.07 11.19
N HIS A 53 -11.99 -0.08 11.52
CA HIS A 53 -12.36 -1.09 10.53
C HIS A 53 -13.36 -0.55 9.50
N ILE A 54 -14.43 0.12 9.95
CA ILE A 54 -15.40 0.75 9.05
C ILE A 54 -14.73 1.82 8.17
N GLN A 55 -13.88 2.65 8.75
CA GLN A 55 -13.15 3.69 8.00
C GLN A 55 -12.30 3.08 6.88
N GLN A 56 -11.58 1.99 7.17
CA GLN A 56 -10.82 1.29 6.15
C GLN A 56 -11.73 0.69 5.06
N GLN A 57 -12.85 0.04 5.42
CA GLN A 57 -13.79 -0.51 4.44
C GLN A 57 -14.36 0.57 3.52
N VAL A 58 -14.72 1.73 4.08
CA VAL A 58 -15.18 2.89 3.28
C VAL A 58 -14.09 3.35 2.32
N TYR A 59 -12.84 3.39 2.77
CA TYR A 59 -11.71 3.78 1.92
C TYR A 59 -11.45 2.78 0.78
N VAL A 60 -11.44 1.47 1.08
CA VAL A 60 -11.29 0.41 0.07
C VAL A 60 -12.43 0.46 -0.94
N ASN A 61 -13.68 0.64 -0.48
CA ASN A 61 -14.83 0.80 -1.37
C ASN A 61 -14.71 2.04 -2.26
N ALA A 62 -14.13 3.13 -1.76
CA ALA A 62 -13.86 4.31 -2.57
C ALA A 62 -12.81 4.04 -3.67
N ILE A 63 -11.76 3.24 -3.38
CA ILE A 63 -10.79 2.79 -4.38
C ILE A 63 -11.50 1.95 -5.44
N CYS A 64 -12.24 0.92 -5.03
CA CYS A 64 -12.95 0.02 -5.94
C CYS A 64 -13.92 0.79 -6.83
N LYS A 65 -14.74 1.67 -6.25
CA LYS A 65 -15.70 2.49 -6.99
C LYS A 65 -15.03 3.39 -8.02
N ALA A 66 -13.95 4.08 -7.64
CA ALA A 66 -13.24 4.95 -8.58
C ALA A 66 -12.60 4.18 -9.74
N LEU A 67 -12.12 2.96 -9.51
CA LEU A 67 -11.58 2.10 -10.57
C LEU A 67 -12.68 1.55 -11.49
N THR A 68 -13.74 0.98 -10.91
CA THR A 68 -14.82 0.36 -11.70
C THR A 68 -15.61 1.38 -12.53
N GLU A 69 -15.80 2.59 -12.03
CA GLU A 69 -16.39 3.69 -12.81
C GLU A 69 -15.53 4.13 -14.01
N ASN A 70 -14.25 3.77 -14.02
CA ASN A 70 -13.35 3.97 -15.15
C ASN A 70 -13.15 2.70 -16.00
N GLY A 71 -14.03 1.69 -15.84
CA GLY A 71 -14.01 0.47 -16.64
C GLY A 71 -12.93 -0.54 -16.25
N ILE A 72 -12.36 -0.41 -15.04
CA ILE A 72 -11.33 -1.31 -14.53
C ILE A 72 -11.98 -2.37 -13.64
N GLU A 73 -11.70 -3.64 -13.91
CA GLU A 73 -12.11 -4.75 -13.05
C GLU A 73 -11.23 -4.83 -11.81
N VAL A 74 -11.87 -5.05 -10.66
CA VAL A 74 -11.18 -5.02 -9.36
C VAL A 74 -11.45 -6.29 -8.57
N LYS A 75 -10.38 -6.90 -8.03
CA LYS A 75 -10.46 -7.94 -7.00
C LYS A 75 -9.84 -7.44 -5.71
N VAL A 76 -10.64 -7.37 -4.65
CA VAL A 76 -10.13 -7.10 -3.30
C VAL A 76 -9.71 -8.42 -2.68
N VAL A 77 -8.48 -8.50 -2.17
CA VAL A 77 -7.93 -9.72 -1.58
C VAL A 77 -7.30 -9.44 -0.22
N SER A 78 -7.37 -10.42 0.68
CA SER A 78 -6.59 -10.44 1.91
C SER A 78 -5.14 -10.88 1.65
N ARG A 79 -4.32 -10.89 2.71
CA ARG A 79 -2.94 -11.41 2.62
C ARG A 79 -2.90 -12.89 2.22
N GLU A 80 -3.87 -13.66 2.71
CA GLU A 80 -4.00 -15.10 2.47
C GLU A 80 -4.41 -15.39 1.02
N GLU A 81 -5.28 -14.54 0.46
CA GLU A 81 -5.78 -14.64 -0.93
C GLU A 81 -4.81 -14.05 -1.97
N TYR A 82 -3.81 -13.29 -1.53
CA TYR A 82 -2.80 -12.67 -2.39
C TYR A 82 -1.74 -13.69 -2.85
N THR A 83 -2.15 -14.63 -3.70
CA THR A 83 -1.32 -15.73 -4.22
C THR A 83 -0.72 -15.43 -5.60
N ALA A 84 0.18 -16.29 -6.09
CA ALA A 84 0.76 -16.15 -7.43
C ALA A 84 -0.32 -16.26 -8.53
N GLU A 85 -1.32 -17.13 -8.32
CA GLU A 85 -2.46 -17.30 -9.23
C GLU A 85 -3.33 -16.05 -9.28
N ALA A 86 -3.59 -15.43 -8.12
CA ALA A 86 -4.29 -14.15 -8.08
C ALA A 86 -3.49 -13.08 -8.85
N LEU A 87 -2.17 -13.04 -8.64
CA LEU A 87 -1.29 -12.09 -9.29
C LEU A 87 -1.24 -12.24 -10.82
N GLN A 88 -1.35 -13.44 -11.39
CA GLN A 88 -1.38 -13.63 -12.85
C GLN A 88 -2.57 -12.94 -13.52
N TRP A 89 -3.67 -12.71 -12.79
CA TRP A 89 -4.85 -12.03 -13.32
C TRP A 89 -4.70 -10.50 -13.41
N ALA A 90 -3.80 -9.89 -12.63
CA ALA A 90 -3.78 -8.45 -12.43
C ALA A 90 -2.67 -7.73 -13.20
N ASP A 91 -3.03 -6.63 -13.87
CA ASP A 91 -2.12 -5.73 -14.58
C ASP A 91 -1.45 -4.70 -13.66
N ALA A 92 -1.97 -4.53 -12.44
CA ALA A 92 -1.41 -3.68 -11.38
C ALA A 92 -1.91 -4.13 -10.00
N VAL A 93 -1.18 -3.74 -8.95
CA VAL A 93 -1.57 -4.00 -7.56
C VAL A 93 -1.68 -2.70 -6.77
N PHE A 94 -2.81 -2.50 -6.12
CA PHE A 94 -3.02 -1.41 -5.17
C PHE A 94 -2.98 -2.00 -3.76
N SER A 95 -2.13 -1.47 -2.87
CA SER A 95 -2.17 -1.86 -1.46
C SER A 95 -3.02 -0.86 -0.67
N ALA A 96 -3.99 -1.33 0.10
CA ALA A 96 -4.86 -0.50 0.93
C ALA A 96 -4.58 -0.79 2.42
N GLY A 97 -3.75 0.03 3.05
CA GLY A 97 -3.20 -0.24 4.38
C GLY A 97 -2.23 0.86 4.81
N GLY A 98 -1.05 0.47 5.29
CA GLY A 98 0.09 1.39 5.47
C GLY A 98 1.33 0.79 4.82
N ASP A 99 2.52 1.28 5.19
CA ASP A 99 3.79 0.85 4.58
C ASP A 99 4.00 -0.67 4.64
N GLY A 100 3.65 -1.32 5.75
CA GLY A 100 3.75 -2.79 5.85
C GLY A 100 2.86 -3.54 4.85
N THR A 101 1.70 -3.00 4.51
CA THR A 101 0.81 -3.61 3.49
C THR A 101 1.37 -3.37 2.09
N PHE A 102 1.93 -2.19 1.83
CA PHE A 102 2.63 -1.89 0.59
C PHE A 102 3.84 -2.81 0.36
N LEU A 103 4.68 -3.00 1.38
CA LEU A 103 5.83 -3.88 1.30
C LEU A 103 5.44 -5.33 1.06
N ILE A 104 4.34 -5.81 1.65
CA ILE A 104 3.82 -7.16 1.37
C ILE A 104 3.38 -7.29 -0.10
N ALA A 105 2.74 -6.26 -0.66
CA ALA A 105 2.39 -6.26 -2.08
C ALA A 105 3.65 -6.29 -2.95
N ALA A 106 4.56 -5.35 -2.74
CA ALA A 106 5.79 -5.21 -3.52
C ALA A 106 6.66 -6.48 -3.49
N ALA A 107 6.81 -7.11 -2.32
CA ALA A 107 7.67 -8.28 -2.14
C ALA A 107 7.23 -9.53 -2.93
N LYS A 108 5.98 -9.60 -3.42
CA LYS A 108 5.50 -10.71 -4.27
C LYS A 108 5.52 -10.40 -5.77
N ILE A 109 5.95 -9.21 -6.16
CA ILE A 109 6.07 -8.82 -7.56
C ILE A 109 7.49 -9.15 -8.04
N SER A 110 7.59 -10.01 -9.05
CA SER A 110 8.85 -10.40 -9.69
C SER A 110 9.02 -9.82 -11.10
N ASP A 111 8.06 -8.99 -11.53
CA ASP A 111 7.99 -8.39 -12.86
C ASP A 111 7.93 -6.85 -12.79
N GLN A 112 7.64 -6.19 -13.91
CA GLN A 112 7.56 -4.73 -14.02
C GLN A 112 6.19 -4.16 -13.64
N ARG A 113 5.32 -4.96 -13.03
CA ARG A 113 3.96 -4.51 -12.75
C ARG A 113 3.96 -3.45 -11.65
N PRO A 114 3.20 -2.35 -11.83
CA PRO A 114 3.17 -1.28 -10.85
C PRO A 114 2.47 -1.71 -9.56
N VAL A 115 3.09 -1.32 -8.44
CA VAL A 115 2.49 -1.38 -7.10
C VAL A 115 2.24 0.04 -6.57
N ILE A 116 0.99 0.32 -6.19
CA ILE A 116 0.56 1.65 -5.73
C ILE A 116 0.04 1.54 -4.29
N GLY A 117 0.63 2.30 -3.38
CA GLY A 117 0.24 2.32 -1.97
C GLY A 117 -0.82 3.37 -1.62
N PHE A 118 -1.93 2.97 -1.02
CA PHE A 118 -2.94 3.85 -0.43
C PHE A 118 -2.94 3.71 1.10
N ASN A 119 -2.68 4.81 1.80
CA ASN A 119 -2.80 4.87 3.25
C ASN A 119 -4.27 4.96 3.66
N THR A 120 -4.78 3.92 4.35
CA THR A 120 -6.18 3.85 4.79
C THR A 120 -6.41 4.40 6.21
N ASP A 121 -5.34 4.71 6.96
CA ASP A 121 -5.40 5.37 8.28
C ASP A 121 -4.41 6.54 8.35
N PRO A 122 -4.67 7.66 7.62
CA PRO A 122 -3.78 8.83 7.57
C PRO A 122 -3.64 9.56 8.92
N LEU A 123 -4.57 9.34 9.85
CA LEU A 123 -4.48 9.89 11.21
C LEU A 123 -3.65 8.98 12.14
N GLY A 124 -3.68 7.67 11.91
CA GLY A 124 -2.99 6.68 12.75
C GLY A 124 -1.65 6.20 12.20
N SER A 125 -1.27 6.55 10.97
CA SER A 125 -0.01 6.15 10.36
C SER A 125 0.46 7.14 9.28
N GLU A 126 1.77 7.26 9.14
CA GLU A 126 2.39 8.20 8.20
C GLU A 126 2.24 7.78 6.73
N GLY A 127 2.39 6.47 6.45
CA GLY A 127 2.29 5.93 5.09
C GLY A 127 3.33 6.50 4.13
N HIS A 128 4.63 6.44 4.49
CA HIS A 128 5.71 7.07 3.71
C HIS A 128 5.81 6.54 2.28
N LEU A 129 5.46 5.26 2.09
CA LEU A 129 5.48 4.55 0.81
C LEU A 129 4.12 4.60 0.09
N CYS A 130 3.11 5.19 0.73
CA CYS A 130 1.79 5.34 0.13
C CYS A 130 1.68 6.71 -0.55
N ILE A 131 1.11 6.76 -1.76
CA ILE A 131 0.90 8.00 -2.52
C ILE A 131 -0.01 8.99 -1.78
N THR A 132 -0.88 8.48 -0.89
CA THR A 132 -1.77 9.31 -0.09
C THR A 132 -1.17 9.75 1.24
N ARG A 133 -0.04 9.20 1.71
CA ARG A 133 0.62 9.58 2.99
C ARG A 133 -0.38 9.94 4.10
N LYS A 134 -0.29 11.15 4.68
CA LYS A 134 -1.28 11.76 5.59
C LYS A 134 -2.29 12.68 4.89
N SER A 135 -2.31 12.68 3.57
CA SER A 135 -3.18 13.53 2.75
C SER A 135 -4.65 13.20 3.00
N ASP A 136 -5.46 14.25 3.06
CA ASP A 136 -6.93 14.18 3.07
C ASP A 136 -7.52 14.18 1.65
N GLN A 137 -6.67 14.11 0.61
CA GLN A 137 -7.13 14.11 -0.77
C GLN A 137 -8.13 12.97 -1.02
N PRO A 138 -9.26 13.26 -1.70
CA PRO A 138 -10.22 12.25 -2.07
C PRO A 138 -9.58 11.18 -2.95
N VAL A 139 -9.80 9.91 -2.59
CA VAL A 139 -9.32 8.72 -3.32
C VAL A 139 -9.60 8.82 -4.82
N ARG A 140 -10.80 9.28 -5.18
CA ARG A 140 -11.21 9.48 -6.58
C ARG A 140 -10.25 10.41 -7.32
N GLY A 141 -9.92 11.56 -6.75
CA GLY A 141 -9.05 12.54 -7.41
C GLY A 141 -7.62 12.02 -7.59
N VAL A 142 -7.13 11.22 -6.65
CA VAL A 142 -5.83 10.55 -6.76
C VAL A 142 -5.84 9.52 -7.90
N ILE A 143 -6.86 8.67 -7.97
CA ILE A 143 -7.01 7.67 -9.04
C ILE A 143 -7.19 8.36 -10.40
N GLU A 144 -7.98 9.42 -10.51
CA GLU A 144 -8.14 10.16 -11.76
C GLU A 144 -6.83 10.74 -12.27
N LYS A 145 -5.97 11.26 -11.38
CA LYS A 145 -4.62 11.71 -11.75
C LYS A 145 -3.74 10.56 -12.23
N LEU A 146 -3.78 9.42 -11.52
CA LEU A 146 -3.05 8.21 -11.91
C LEU A 146 -3.46 7.75 -13.31
N LEU A 147 -4.77 7.65 -13.59
CA LEU A 147 -5.30 7.23 -14.89
C LEU A 147 -4.95 8.21 -16.02
N LYS A 148 -4.82 9.50 -15.72
CA LYS A 148 -4.39 10.53 -16.68
C LYS A 148 -2.88 10.53 -16.95
N GLY A 149 -2.11 9.70 -16.25
CA GLY A 149 -0.65 9.68 -16.38
C GLY A 149 0.04 10.80 -15.60
N ASP A 150 -0.66 11.48 -14.68
CA ASP A 150 -0.12 12.60 -13.92
C ASP A 150 0.68 12.13 -12.69
N PHE A 151 1.60 11.18 -12.86
CA PHE A 151 2.38 10.56 -11.78
C PHE A 151 3.86 10.41 -12.17
N ARG A 152 4.73 10.06 -11.21
CA ARG A 152 6.14 9.78 -11.49
C ARG A 152 6.58 8.47 -10.85
N TYR A 153 7.16 7.58 -11.66
CA TYR A 153 7.84 6.38 -11.14
C TYR A 153 8.99 6.78 -10.21
N ALA A 154 9.00 6.19 -9.02
CA ALA A 154 10.14 6.26 -8.13
C ALA A 154 11.01 5.04 -8.40
N PHE A 155 12.10 5.21 -9.13
CA PHE A 155 13.12 4.18 -9.23
C PHE A 155 13.97 4.22 -7.97
N GLU A 156 14.05 3.12 -7.23
CA GLU A 156 15.06 2.94 -6.20
C GLU A 156 16.41 2.69 -6.91
N ARG A 157 17.05 3.78 -7.33
CA ARG A 157 18.47 3.77 -7.73
C ARG A 157 19.27 3.85 -6.45
N ASP A 158 19.78 2.72 -5.98
CA ASP A 158 20.85 2.78 -4.99
C ASP A 158 22.10 3.38 -5.64
N LYS A 159 22.32 4.65 -5.31
CA LYS A 159 23.61 5.31 -5.46
C LYS A 159 24.54 4.72 -4.39
N CYS A 160 25.31 3.69 -4.72
CA CYS A 160 26.55 3.45 -4.02
C CYS A 160 27.51 4.60 -4.37
N LYS A 161 27.60 5.60 -3.48
CA LYS A 161 28.81 6.40 -3.33
C LYS A 161 29.39 6.06 -1.97
N ASP A 162 30.61 5.52 -2.02
CA ASP A 162 31.48 5.31 -0.87
C ASP A 162 31.47 6.52 0.07
N VAL A 163 31.01 6.32 1.30
CA VAL A 163 31.46 7.13 2.43
C VAL A 163 31.67 6.20 3.62
N SER A 164 32.92 6.23 4.06
CA SER A 164 33.54 5.56 5.20
C SER A 164 32.85 5.81 6.53
N GLU A 165 32.72 4.71 7.29
CA GLU A 165 32.98 4.49 8.73
C GLU A 165 32.39 5.40 9.85
N ALA A 166 31.96 4.66 10.90
CA ALA A 166 31.78 4.99 12.33
C ALA A 166 30.48 5.73 12.75
N GLU A 167 29.51 5.03 13.38
CA GLU A 167 29.21 4.91 14.84
C GLU A 167 27.84 5.63 15.07
N ASP A 168 26.83 5.23 15.85
CA ASP A 168 26.60 4.20 16.87
C ASP A 168 25.08 3.95 17.08
N GLU A 169 24.79 2.90 17.83
CA GLU A 169 23.58 2.08 18.02
C GLU A 169 22.27 2.74 18.55
N MET A 170 21.14 2.41 17.88
CA MET A 170 19.90 1.78 18.43
C MET A 170 18.71 1.96 17.45
N CYS A 171 18.74 1.25 16.32
CA CYS A 171 17.58 1.09 15.40
C CYS A 171 17.62 -0.26 14.64
N GLU A 172 18.25 -1.30 15.21
CA GLU A 172 18.73 -2.42 14.39
C GLU A 172 17.67 -3.43 13.91
N LYS A 173 16.47 -3.49 14.51
CA LYS A 173 15.45 -4.48 14.08
C LYS A 173 14.62 -4.05 12.88
N SER A 174 14.46 -2.74 12.68
CA SER A 174 13.82 -2.16 11.48
C SER A 174 14.81 -2.17 10.31
N ASP A 175 16.05 -1.76 10.60
CA ASP A 175 17.09 -1.66 9.58
C ASP A 175 17.64 -3.03 9.19
N GLY A 176 17.62 -4.02 10.08
CA GLY A 176 17.94 -5.41 9.73
C GLY A 176 17.01 -5.98 8.65
N LEU A 177 15.72 -5.61 8.62
CA LEU A 177 14.79 -6.06 7.57
C LEU A 177 14.99 -5.30 6.25
N ARG A 178 15.33 -4.02 6.33
CA ARG A 178 15.69 -3.19 5.16
C ARG A 178 17.03 -3.62 4.56
N LYS A 179 18.02 -3.94 5.41
CA LYS A 179 19.39 -4.33 5.05
C LYS A 179 19.49 -5.81 4.67
N ALA A 180 18.66 -6.70 5.23
CA ALA A 180 18.57 -8.10 4.79
C ALA A 180 17.90 -8.26 3.42
N MET A 181 17.13 -7.26 2.94
CA MET A 181 16.63 -7.21 1.56
C MET A 181 17.66 -6.64 0.56
N LEU A 182 18.71 -5.95 1.04
CA LEU A 182 19.80 -5.44 0.20
C LEU A 182 20.85 -6.51 -0.13
N PHE A 183 20.92 -7.60 0.63
CA PHE A 183 21.82 -8.71 0.33
C PHE A 183 21.17 -10.06 0.66
N ARG A 184 20.52 -10.65 -0.34
CA ARG A 184 20.53 -12.12 -0.53
C ARG A 184 20.39 -12.45 -2.01
N THR A 185 21.54 -12.70 -2.61
CA THR A 185 21.76 -13.54 -3.79
C THR A 185 21.29 -14.97 -3.44
N ASP A 186 20.78 -15.78 -4.37
CA ASP A 186 21.47 -16.20 -5.59
C ASP A 186 20.50 -16.36 -6.77
N SER A 187 21.00 -16.00 -7.96
CA SER A 187 20.37 -16.07 -9.30
C SER A 187 19.22 -15.10 -9.59
N PHE A 188 19.47 -13.79 -9.55
CA PHE A 188 18.65 -12.83 -10.30
C PHE A 188 19.54 -11.95 -11.20
N ASP A 189 19.17 -11.90 -12.47
CA ASP A 189 19.84 -11.20 -13.55
C ASP A 189 19.83 -9.67 -13.30
N PRO A 190 20.95 -8.92 -13.46
CA PRO A 190 21.07 -7.55 -12.95
C PRO A 190 20.32 -6.48 -13.76
N GLU A 191 19.49 -6.84 -14.74
CA GLU A 191 18.95 -5.88 -15.71
C GLU A 191 17.53 -5.33 -15.43
N MET A 192 16.81 -5.80 -14.42
CA MET A 192 15.37 -5.47 -14.30
C MET A 192 14.97 -4.74 -13.00
N PRO A 193 14.62 -3.43 -13.07
CA PRO A 193 14.24 -2.65 -11.89
C PRO A 193 12.79 -2.90 -11.44
N VAL A 194 12.54 -3.11 -10.15
CA VAL A 194 11.17 -3.18 -9.61
C VAL A 194 10.52 -1.79 -9.70
N LEU A 195 9.38 -1.66 -10.39
CA LEU A 195 8.65 -0.40 -10.54
C LEU A 195 7.72 -0.16 -9.34
N ALA A 196 8.24 0.47 -8.29
CA ALA A 196 7.45 0.94 -7.15
C ALA A 196 7.04 2.42 -7.34
N LEU A 197 5.76 2.74 -7.18
CA LEU A 197 5.29 4.13 -7.30
C LEU A 197 5.21 4.81 -5.93
N ASN A 198 6.25 5.55 -5.55
CA ASN A 198 6.19 6.55 -4.48
C ASN A 198 5.96 7.92 -5.11
N ASP A 199 4.72 8.41 -5.17
CA ASP A 199 4.47 9.69 -5.83
C ASP A 199 4.98 10.90 -5.03
N VAL A 200 5.57 11.85 -5.77
CA VAL A 200 5.67 13.25 -5.39
C VAL A 200 4.79 14.05 -6.36
N PHE A 201 3.60 14.45 -5.92
CA PHE A 201 2.75 15.38 -6.67
C PHE A 201 3.15 16.83 -6.34
N ILE A 202 3.77 17.53 -7.29
CA ILE A 202 3.89 19.00 -7.25
C ILE A 202 2.72 19.57 -8.07
N GLY A 203 1.75 20.14 -7.38
CA GLY A 203 0.73 20.99 -7.99
C GLY A 203 1.04 22.45 -7.69
N GLU A 204 1.64 23.14 -8.67
CA GLU A 204 1.25 24.48 -9.13
C GLU A 204 2.20 24.89 -10.27
N SER A 205 1.79 24.61 -11.51
CA SER A 205 2.27 25.36 -12.67
C SER A 205 1.21 26.41 -12.96
N HIS A 206 1.39 27.61 -12.43
CA HIS A 206 1.09 28.91 -13.06
C HIS A 206 0.98 30.02 -11.99
N ALA A 207 2.09 30.71 -11.75
CA ALA A 207 2.07 32.13 -11.41
C ALA A 207 3.02 32.86 -12.38
N ALA A 208 2.39 33.52 -13.34
CA ALA A 208 2.82 34.68 -14.14
C ALA A 208 4.21 34.69 -14.82
N ARG A 209 4.15 34.75 -16.14
CA ARG A 209 5.05 35.56 -16.96
C ARG A 209 5.02 37.01 -16.45
N CYS A 210 6.19 37.55 -16.12
CA CYS A 210 6.73 38.87 -16.50
C CYS A 210 8.04 39.08 -15.72
#